data_AF-A0A6B9FYC7-F1
#
_entry.id   AF-A0A6B9FYC7-F1
#
_cell.length_a   1.000
_cell.length_b   1.000
_cell.length_c   1.000
_cell.angle_alpha   90.00
_cell.angle_beta   90.00
_cell.angle_gamma   90.00
#
_symmetry.space_group_name_H-M   'P 1'
#
loop_
_entity.id
_entity.type
_entity.pdbx_description
1 polymer ?
#
loop_
_entity_poly.entity_id
_entity_poly.type
_entity_poly.pdbx_seq_one_letter_code
_entity_poly.pdbx_strand_id
1 'polypeptide(L)'
;MGNKKIWDGKQLPGVGDEVLIHLGSADKWCPYIVEGFHIWPSLEGDTAYHSIFVDVYCTSGSNKIKNSRLLRDVRPIFWREGDEYDPCKEPTK
;
A
#
# COMPACT_ATOMS: atom_id res chain seq x y z
N MET A 1 3.55 -15.77 -15.89
CA MET A 1 4.60 -15.38 -14.92
C MET A 1 4.34 -13.92 -14.58
N GLY A 2 3.58 -13.66 -13.51
CA GLY A 2 3.25 -12.30 -13.10
C GLY A 2 4.36 -11.79 -12.18
N ASN A 3 5.13 -10.82 -12.64
CA ASN A 3 6.18 -10.18 -11.83
C ASN A 3 5.56 -9.67 -10.52
N LYS A 4 6.13 -10.06 -9.38
CA LYS A 4 5.75 -9.48 -8.08
C LYS A 4 5.95 -7.97 -8.17
N LYS A 5 4.85 -7.20 -8.23
CA LYS A 5 4.90 -5.74 -8.08
C LYS A 5 5.35 -5.44 -6.66
N ILE A 6 6.57 -4.94 -6.50
CA ILE A 6 7.07 -4.37 -5.26
C ILE A 6 6.85 -2.86 -5.36
N TRP A 7 6.30 -2.24 -4.32
CA TRP A 7 6.12 -0.80 -4.28
C TRP A 7 7.11 -0.18 -3.30
N ASP A 8 8.16 0.39 -3.87
CA ASP A 8 9.36 0.91 -3.20
C ASP A 8 9.41 2.45 -3.26
N GLY A 9 8.29 3.12 -3.49
CA GLY A 9 8.26 4.58 -3.62
C GLY A 9 8.76 5.13 -4.97
N LYS A 10 9.55 4.37 -5.75
CA LYS A 10 9.77 4.65 -7.19
C LYS A 10 8.63 4.08 -8.02
N GLN A 11 8.11 2.93 -7.59
CA GLN A 11 6.93 2.30 -8.15
C GLN A 11 5.80 2.38 -7.11
N LEU A 12 4.70 3.01 -7.48
CA LEU A 12 3.48 3.11 -6.67
C LEU A 12 2.39 2.21 -7.27
N PRO A 13 1.40 1.78 -6.48
CA PRO A 13 0.19 1.21 -7.06
C PRO A 13 -0.48 2.22 -8.01
N GLY A 14 -1.23 1.73 -9.00
CA GLY A 14 -2.02 2.61 -9.86
C GLY A 14 -3.26 3.13 -9.13
N VAL A 15 -3.74 4.34 -9.45
CA VAL A 15 -5.10 4.75 -9.05
C VAL A 15 -6.09 3.80 -9.71
N GLY A 16 -7.03 3.26 -8.92
CA GLY A 16 -7.95 2.21 -9.32
C GLY A 16 -7.42 0.78 -9.12
N ASP A 17 -6.14 0.59 -8.78
CA ASP A 17 -5.63 -0.74 -8.40
C ASP A 17 -6.26 -1.19 -7.08
N GLU A 18 -6.52 -2.50 -6.99
CA GLU A 18 -6.92 -3.15 -5.74
C GLU A 18 -5.68 -3.54 -4.92
N VAL A 19 -5.68 -3.15 -3.65
CA VAL A 19 -4.57 -3.34 -2.71
C VAL A 19 -5.09 -3.85 -1.38
N LEU A 20 -4.20 -4.43 -0.57
CA LEU A 20 -4.51 -4.85 0.79
C LEU A 20 -3.96 -3.84 1.79
N ILE A 21 -4.79 -3.47 2.77
CA ILE A 21 -4.37 -2.71 3.96
C ILE A 21 -4.71 -3.48 5.23
N HIS A 22 -3.90 -3.32 6.28
CA HIS A 22 -4.21 -3.90 7.58
C HIS A 22 -5.20 -3.02 8.36
N LEU A 23 -6.31 -3.61 8.82
CA LEU A 23 -7.25 -2.95 9.72
C LEU A 23 -7.03 -3.45 11.14
N GLY A 24 -6.37 -2.64 11.98
CA GLY A 24 -6.09 -3.01 13.37
C GLY A 24 -7.33 -3.30 14.22
N SER A 25 -8.50 -2.75 13.86
CA SER A 25 -9.77 -3.06 14.54
C SER A 25 -10.29 -4.48 14.31
N ALA A 26 -9.84 -5.13 13.24
CA ALA A 26 -10.28 -6.46 12.84
C ALA A 26 -9.12 -7.45 12.70
N ASP A 27 -7.90 -7.01 13.02
CA ASP A 27 -6.63 -7.73 12.92
C ASP A 27 -6.51 -8.56 11.62
N LYS A 28 -6.81 -7.91 10.49
CA LYS A 28 -6.81 -8.57 9.18
C LYS A 28 -6.47 -7.63 8.04
N TRP A 29 -5.94 -8.21 6.97
CA TRP A 29 -5.71 -7.55 5.69
C TRP A 29 -7.01 -7.50 4.87
N CYS A 30 -7.41 -6.31 4.46
CA CYS A 30 -8.66 -6.06 3.74
C CYS A 30 -8.41 -5.41 2.38
N PRO A 31 -9.17 -5.78 1.34
CA PRO A 31 -9.06 -5.17 0.03
C PRO A 31 -9.65 -3.75 0.02
N TYR A 32 -8.91 -2.84 -0.59
CA TYR A 32 -9.30 -1.46 -0.85
C TYR A 32 -8.83 -1.06 -2.25
N ILE A 33 -9.45 -0.02 -2.81
CA ILE A 33 -9.11 0.56 -4.11
C ILE A 33 -8.32 1.84 -3.89
N VAL A 34 -7.24 2.03 -4.63
CA VAL A 34 -6.45 3.26 -4.59
C VAL A 34 -7.22 4.43 -5.22
N GLU A 35 -7.36 5.51 -4.47
CA GLU A 35 -7.96 6.78 -4.91
C GLU A 35 -6.90 7.80 -5.32
N GLY A 36 -5.74 7.81 -4.65
CA GLY A 36 -4.72 8.83 -4.84
C GLY A 36 -3.56 8.71 -3.85
N PHE A 37 -2.75 9.77 -3.79
CA PHE A 37 -1.55 9.81 -2.96
C PHE A 37 -1.32 11.20 -2.38
N HIS A 38 -0.77 11.23 -1.17
CA HIS A 38 -0.17 12.40 -0.56
C HIS A 38 1.31 12.15 -0.32
N ILE A 39 2.17 12.95 -0.94
CA ILE A 39 3.63 12.84 -0.82
C ILE A 39 4.14 14.08 -0.10
N TRP A 40 4.74 13.87 1.06
CA TRP A 40 5.38 14.93 1.83
C TRP A 40 6.87 15.01 1.50
N PRO A 41 7.50 16.21 1.63
CA PRO A 41 8.94 16.33 1.55
C PRO A 41 9.61 15.43 2.60
N SER A 42 10.71 14.79 2.21
CA SER A 42 11.53 14.01 3.13
C SER A 42 12.00 14.90 4.29
N LEU A 43 11.72 14.48 5.51
CA LEU A 43 12.37 15.01 6.70
C LEU A 43 13.75 14.35 6.80
N GLU A 44 14.79 15.11 7.14
CA GLU A 44 16.16 14.59 7.21
C GLU A 44 16.22 13.28 8.02
N GLY A 45 16.72 12.20 7.39
CA GLY A 45 16.84 10.86 7.99
C GLY A 45 15.80 9.83 7.54
N ASP A 46 14.86 10.18 6.67
CA ASP A 46 13.83 9.25 6.16
C ASP A 46 14.37 8.39 4.98
N THR A 47 14.81 7.18 5.28
CA THR A 47 15.31 6.20 4.28
C THR A 47 14.24 5.20 3.81
N ALA A 48 13.02 5.24 4.33
CA ALA A 48 12.02 4.18 4.17
C ALA A 48 10.65 4.66 3.68
N TYR A 49 10.64 5.78 2.93
CA TYR A 49 9.43 6.32 2.29
C TYR A 49 8.33 6.66 3.30
N HIS A 50 8.69 7.10 4.51
CA HIS A 50 7.74 7.44 5.59
C HIS A 50 6.82 8.62 5.24
N SER A 51 7.05 9.25 4.08
CA SER A 51 6.34 10.44 3.62
C SER A 51 5.33 10.18 2.49
N ILE A 52 5.18 8.92 2.01
CA ILE A 52 4.19 8.57 0.97
C ILE A 52 2.98 7.92 1.62
N PHE A 53 1.86 8.63 1.58
CA PHE A 53 0.54 8.14 1.95
C PHE A 53 -0.25 7.76 0.70
N VAL A 54 -0.86 6.58 0.74
CA VAL A 54 -1.76 6.06 -0.29
C VAL A 54 -3.18 6.21 0.23
N ASP A 55 -3.97 7.03 -0.48
CA ASP A 55 -5.39 7.18 -0.20
C ASP A 55 -6.16 6.06 -0.87
N VAL A 56 -6.97 5.39 -0.07
CA VAL A 56 -7.69 4.21 -0.50
C VAL A 56 -9.13 4.26 -0.04
N TYR A 57 -10.00 3.52 -0.70
CA TYR A 57 -11.39 3.38 -0.27
C TYR A 57 -11.90 1.96 -0.46
N CYS A 58 -12.90 1.61 0.34
CA CYS A 58 -13.76 0.47 0.06
C CYS A 58 -15.22 0.92 -0.01
N THR A 59 -16.06 0.13 -0.65
CA THR A 59 -17.49 0.36 -0.71
C THR A 59 -18.20 -0.61 0.22
N SER A 60 -19.03 -0.08 1.12
CA SER A 60 -19.92 -0.87 1.98
C SER A 60 -21.35 -0.40 1.73
N GLY A 61 -22.12 -1.20 0.98
CA GLY A 61 -23.40 -0.76 0.41
C GLY A 61 -23.21 0.46 -0.49
N SER A 62 -23.99 1.51 -0.26
CA SER A 62 -23.88 2.78 -1.01
C SER A 62 -22.80 3.74 -0.45
N ASN A 63 -22.12 3.38 0.64
CA ASN A 63 -21.17 4.26 1.31
C ASN A 63 -19.73 3.98 0.86
N LYS A 64 -19.01 5.05 0.54
CA LYS A 64 -17.56 5.03 0.29
C LYS A 64 -16.82 5.29 1.60
N ILE A 65 -16.13 4.29 2.11
CA ILE A 65 -15.33 4.39 3.34
C ILE A 65 -13.89 4.68 2.91
N LYS A 66 -13.39 5.87 3.26
CA LYS A 66 -12.04 6.31 2.93
C LYS A 66 -11.05 5.94 4.03
N ASN A 67 -9.81 5.67 3.63
CA ASN A 67 -8.68 5.45 4.52
C ASN A 67 -7.41 6.00 3.86
N SER A 68 -6.35 6.19 4.64
CA SER A 68 -5.04 6.59 4.14
C SER A 68 -3.97 5.83 4.92
N ARG A 69 -3.01 5.25 4.20
CA ARG A 69 -1.96 4.40 4.79
C ARG A 69 -0.60 4.75 4.22
N LEU A 70 0.44 4.60 5.02
CA LEU A 70 1.81 4.67 4.51
C LEU A 70 2.01 3.59 3.45
N LEU A 71 2.81 3.88 2.42
CA LEU A 71 3.10 2.92 1.35
C LEU A 71 3.62 1.57 1.91
N ARG A 72 4.43 1.62 2.97
CA ARG A 72 4.94 0.43 3.67
C ARG A 72 3.86 -0.46 4.31
N ASP A 73 2.65 0.05 4.51
CA ASP A 73 1.50 -0.64 5.11
C ASP A 73 0.51 -1.11 4.04
N VAL A 74 0.85 -0.96 2.76
CA VAL A 74 0.06 -1.39 1.60
C VAL A 74 0.71 -2.62 0.97
N ARG A 75 -0.10 -3.61 0.58
CA ARG A 75 0.37 -4.85 -0.07
C ARG A 75 -0.38 -5.08 -1.38
N PRO A 76 0.24 -5.74 -2.38
CA PRO A 76 -0.49 -6.19 -3.57
C PRO A 76 -1.62 -7.17 -3.23
N ILE A 77 -2.71 -7.18 -4.01
CA ILE A 77 -3.88 -8.05 -3.77
C ILE A 77 -3.56 -9.56 -3.78
N PHE A 78 -2.49 -9.95 -4.47
CA PHE A 78 -2.00 -11.32 -4.52
C PHE A 78 -1.08 -11.70 -3.37
N TRP A 79 -0.70 -10.75 -2.49
CA TRP A 79 0.10 -11.04 -1.30
C TRP A 79 -0.68 -11.92 -0.32
N ARG A 80 0.05 -12.76 0.42
CA ARG A 80 -0.48 -13.65 1.45
C ARG A 80 0.28 -13.48 2.76
N GLU A 81 -0.41 -13.66 3.86
CA GLU A 81 0.19 -13.62 5.19
C GLU A 81 1.29 -14.69 5.31
N GLY A 82 2.49 -14.27 5.74
CA GLY A 82 3.70 -15.10 5.75
C GLY A 82 4.61 -14.91 4.54
N ASP A 83 4.16 -14.28 3.46
CA ASP A 83 5.03 -13.90 2.35
C ASP A 83 5.94 -12.73 2.78
N GLU A 84 7.25 -12.88 2.58
CA GLU A 84 8.20 -11.78 2.73
C GLU A 84 7.81 -10.64 1.75
N TYR A 85 7.34 -9.52 2.31
CA TYR A 85 7.15 -8.27 1.59
C TYR A 85 7.98 -7.20 2.29
N ASP A 86 9.11 -6.89 1.67
CA ASP A 86 9.95 -5.78 2.06
C ASP A 86 10.01 -4.78 0.90
N PRO A 87 9.31 -3.63 1.00
CA PRO A 87 9.32 -2.61 -0.03
C PRO A 87 10.69 -1.91 -0.16
N CYS A 88 11.59 -2.10 0.81
CA CYS A 88 12.95 -1.54 0.81
C CYS A 88 14.01 -2.56 0.36
N LYS A 89 13.66 -3.84 0.22
CA LYS A 89 14.56 -4.89 -0.29
C LYS A 89 14.64 -4.77 -1.80
N GLU A 90 15.84 -4.55 -2.32
CA GLU A 90 16.03 -4.49 -3.78
C GLU A 90 15.50 -5.77 -4.43
N PRO A 91 14.76 -5.66 -5.56
CA PRO A 91 14.36 -6.83 -6.32
C PRO A 91 15.63 -7.57 -6.75
N THR A 92 15.83 -8.76 -6.21
CA THR A 92 16.95 -9.63 -6.58
C THR A 92 16.76 -10.00 -8.05
N LYS A 93 17.72 -9.60 -8.89
CA LYS A 93 17.72 -9.80 -10.34
C LYS A 93 17.66 -11.27 -10.73
#